data_AF-A0A1A3TDC2-F1
#
_entry.id   AF-A0A1A3TDC2-F1
#
_cell.length_a   1.000
_cell.length_b   1.000
_cell.length_c   1.000
_cell.angle_alpha   90.00
_cell.angle_beta   90.00
_cell.angle_gamma   90.00
#
_symmetry.space_group_name_H-M   'P 1'
#
loop_
_entity.id
_entity.type
_entity.pdbx_description
1 polymer ?
#
loop_
_entity_poly.entity_id
_entity_poly.type
_entity_poly.pdbx_seq_one_letter_code
_entity_poly.pdbx_strand_id
1 'polypeptide(L)'
;MQAFVDRGVDFVSANSLRELVTAMNKLPDVQPLDYATVEAEVTARDREVANKFSKDGQITAIHAARNYLGDRLGRVVAPHRLTDPKAGPMIAVKLHILTRKTLGGIETDLASRVLKADGTPLTGLYAAGEVAGFGGGGVHGYRALEGTFLGGCIFSGRATGRGAADDLT
;
A
#
# COMPACT_ATOMS: atom_id res chain seq x y z
N MET A 1 -7.37 -15.60 4.31
CA MET A 1 -7.68 -15.21 2.92
C MET A 1 -9.06 -15.70 2.50
N GLN A 2 -9.35 -17.01 2.58
CA GLN A 2 -10.64 -17.56 2.15
C GLN A 2 -11.86 -16.88 2.79
N ALA A 3 -11.82 -16.58 4.09
CA ALA A 3 -12.90 -15.84 4.76
C ALA A 3 -13.20 -14.45 4.16
N PHE A 4 -12.21 -13.76 3.59
CA PHE A 4 -12.45 -12.49 2.90
C PHE A 4 -13.12 -12.71 1.54
N VAL A 5 -12.73 -13.75 0.81
CA VAL A 5 -13.37 -14.11 -0.46
C VAL A 5 -14.82 -14.54 -0.22
N ASP A 6 -15.06 -15.32 0.84
CA ASP A 6 -16.38 -15.89 1.12
C ASP A 6 -17.36 -14.89 1.76
N ARG A 7 -16.84 -13.90 2.51
CA ARG A 7 -17.67 -13.02 3.36
C ARG A 7 -17.44 -11.53 3.13
N GLY A 8 -16.42 -11.16 2.35
CA GLY A 8 -16.09 -9.76 2.09
C GLY A 8 -17.13 -9.13 1.18
N VAL A 9 -17.73 -8.04 1.64
CA VAL A 9 -18.77 -7.31 0.89
C VAL A 9 -18.27 -6.73 -0.44
N ASP A 10 -16.96 -6.54 -0.56
CA ASP A 10 -16.27 -6.02 -1.75
C ASP A 10 -15.69 -7.13 -2.64
N PHE A 11 -15.79 -8.40 -2.23
CA PHE A 11 -15.22 -9.53 -2.95
C PHE A 11 -16.30 -10.20 -3.81
N VAL A 12 -15.99 -10.42 -5.08
CA VAL A 12 -16.80 -11.25 -5.97
C VAL A 12 -15.91 -12.29 -6.64
N SER A 13 -16.46 -13.48 -6.85
CA SER A 13 -15.78 -14.56 -7.57
C SER A 13 -16.70 -15.18 -8.60
N ALA A 14 -16.11 -15.67 -9.69
CA ALA A 14 -16.85 -16.34 -10.77
C ALA A 14 -15.93 -17.27 -11.58
N ASN A 15 -16.54 -18.19 -12.34
CA ASN A 15 -15.80 -19.16 -13.16
C ASN A 15 -15.51 -18.64 -14.58
N SER A 16 -16.03 -17.47 -14.94
CA SER A 16 -15.77 -16.81 -16.22
C SER A 16 -15.65 -15.31 -16.06
N LEU A 17 -14.92 -14.66 -16.98
CA LEU A 17 -14.75 -13.21 -16.95
C LEU A 17 -16.08 -12.46 -17.08
N ARG A 18 -17.02 -12.97 -17.89
CA ARG A 18 -18.33 -12.34 -18.09
C ARG A 18 -19.19 -12.38 -16.84
N GLU A 19 -19.22 -13.53 -16.15
CA GLU A 19 -19.91 -13.65 -14.86
C GLU A 19 -19.23 -12.78 -13.80
N LEU A 20 -17.90 -12.69 -13.81
CA LEU A 20 -17.15 -11.85 -12.87
C LEU A 20 -17.50 -10.38 -13.04
N VAL A 21 -17.45 -9.85 -14.27
CA VAL A 21 -17.82 -8.46 -14.56
C VAL A 21 -19.28 -8.19 -14.22
N THR A 22 -20.17 -9.15 -14.49
CA THR A 22 -21.59 -9.05 -14.10
C THR A 22 -21.74 -8.96 -12.57
N ALA A 23 -20.97 -9.73 -11.81
CA ALA A 23 -20.97 -9.67 -10.36
C ALA A 23 -20.34 -8.37 -9.83
N MET A 24 -19.25 -7.89 -10.43
CA MET A 24 -18.62 -6.60 -10.10
C MET A 24 -19.61 -5.45 -10.25
N ASN A 25 -20.39 -5.43 -11.34
CA ASN A 25 -21.41 -4.40 -11.58
C ASN A 25 -22.62 -4.46 -10.64
N LYS A 26 -22.76 -5.52 -9.83
CA LYS A 26 -23.79 -5.62 -8.77
C LYS A 26 -23.31 -5.06 -7.43
N LEU A 27 -22.01 -4.78 -7.28
CA LEU A 27 -21.48 -4.17 -6.06
C LEU A 27 -21.98 -2.72 -5.96
N PRO A 28 -22.25 -2.22 -4.74
CA PRO A 28 -22.65 -0.83 -4.53
C PRO A 28 -21.55 0.13 -4.98
N ASP A 29 -21.91 1.35 -5.36
CA ASP A 29 -21.00 2.45 -5.74
C ASP A 29 -19.89 2.06 -6.75
N VAL A 30 -20.23 1.17 -7.68
CA VAL A 30 -19.39 0.85 -8.84
C VAL A 30 -19.91 1.62 -10.03
N GLN A 31 -19.01 2.34 -10.71
CA GLN A 31 -19.32 2.86 -12.05
C GLN A 31 -19.38 1.66 -13.00
N PRO A 32 -20.47 1.50 -13.80
CA PRO A 32 -20.66 0.32 -14.62
C PRO A 32 -19.45 0.03 -15.51
N LEU A 33 -18.89 -1.15 -15.33
CA LEU A 33 -17.79 -1.66 -16.13
C LEU A 33 -18.34 -2.19 -17.44
N ASP A 34 -17.77 -1.70 -18.56
CA ASP A 34 -17.99 -2.29 -19.87
C ASP A 34 -17.21 -3.59 -20.00
N TYR A 35 -17.92 -4.67 -20.32
CA TYR A 35 -17.32 -5.98 -20.49
C TYR A 35 -16.27 -6.01 -21.60
N ALA A 36 -16.52 -5.35 -22.74
CA ALA A 36 -15.60 -5.40 -23.88
C ALA A 36 -14.26 -4.76 -23.54
N THR A 37 -14.30 -3.65 -22.81
CA THR A 37 -13.11 -2.99 -22.26
C THR A 37 -12.34 -3.93 -21.31
N VAL A 38 -13.02 -4.53 -20.32
CA VAL A 38 -12.35 -5.43 -19.36
C VAL A 38 -11.78 -6.67 -20.06
N GLU A 39 -12.51 -7.25 -21.02
CA GLU A 39 -12.06 -8.41 -21.81
C GLU A 39 -10.81 -8.08 -22.64
N ALA A 40 -10.75 -6.89 -23.24
CA ALA A 40 -9.59 -6.43 -23.99
C ALA A 40 -8.34 -6.35 -23.10
N GLU A 41 -8.46 -5.74 -21.91
CA GLU A 41 -7.35 -5.62 -20.94
C GLU A 41 -6.87 -6.97 -20.42
N VAL A 42 -7.80 -7.84 -20.01
CA VAL A 42 -7.46 -9.19 -19.53
C VAL A 42 -6.79 -10.01 -20.64
N THR A 43 -7.31 -9.94 -21.86
CA THR A 43 -6.75 -10.64 -23.02
C THR A 43 -5.35 -10.12 -23.36
N ALA A 44 -5.14 -8.81 -23.33
CA ALA A 44 -3.83 -8.20 -23.56
C ALA A 44 -2.81 -8.71 -22.53
N ARG A 45 -3.16 -8.66 -21.24
CA ARG A 45 -2.30 -9.19 -20.17
C ARG A 45 -2.00 -10.70 -20.34
N ASP A 46 -3.01 -11.51 -20.64
CA ASP A 46 -2.85 -12.96 -20.78
C ASP A 46 -2.00 -13.35 -22.00
N ARG A 47 -1.99 -12.53 -23.05
CA ARG A 47 -1.06 -12.65 -24.17
C ARG A 47 0.38 -12.33 -23.75
N GLU A 48 0.57 -11.28 -22.95
CA GLU A 48 1.89 -10.90 -22.44
C GLU A 48 2.46 -11.97 -21.49
N VAL A 49 1.63 -12.59 -20.64
CA VAL A 49 2.05 -13.73 -19.80
C VAL A 49 2.53 -14.92 -20.65
N ALA A 50 1.86 -15.21 -21.77
CA ALA A 50 2.23 -16.32 -22.64
C ALA A 50 3.44 -16.01 -23.54
N ASN A 51 3.75 -14.73 -23.75
CA ASN A 51 4.86 -14.28 -24.58
C ASN A 51 6.17 -14.26 -23.79
N LYS A 52 7.10 -15.16 -24.14
CA LYS A 52 8.45 -15.20 -23.52
C LYS A 52 9.25 -13.90 -23.72
N PHE A 53 8.91 -13.10 -24.73
CA PHE A 53 9.54 -11.81 -25.04
C PHE A 53 8.56 -10.65 -24.80
N SER A 54 7.79 -10.72 -23.71
CA SER A 54 6.87 -9.66 -23.28
C SER A 54 7.59 -8.32 -23.09
N LYS A 55 6.89 -7.23 -23.45
CA LYS A 55 7.33 -5.84 -23.16
C LYS A 55 6.44 -5.16 -22.13
N ASP A 56 5.44 -5.87 -21.59
CA ASP A 56 4.66 -5.39 -20.48
C ASP A 56 5.54 -5.25 -19.23
N GLY A 57 5.50 -4.08 -18.61
CA GLY A 57 6.35 -3.75 -17.46
C GLY A 57 6.02 -4.60 -16.23
N GLN A 58 4.75 -4.97 -16.02
CA GLN A 58 4.33 -5.79 -14.88
C GLN A 58 4.81 -7.23 -15.04
N ILE A 59 4.63 -7.81 -16.23
CA ILE A 59 5.10 -9.17 -16.53
C ILE A 59 6.63 -9.25 -16.48
N THR A 60 7.32 -8.24 -17.05
CA THR A 60 8.78 -8.13 -16.96
C THR A 60 9.26 -8.06 -15.52
N ALA A 61 8.58 -7.28 -14.65
CA ALA A 61 8.91 -7.18 -13.23
C ALA A 61 8.71 -8.51 -12.49
N ILE A 62 7.63 -9.25 -12.77
CA ILE A 62 7.41 -10.59 -12.19
C ILE A 62 8.54 -11.55 -12.59
N HIS A 63 8.92 -11.57 -13.86
CA HIS A 63 10.02 -12.42 -14.33
C HIS A 63 11.36 -12.01 -13.70
N ALA A 64 11.64 -10.70 -13.61
CA ALA A 64 12.85 -10.20 -12.98
C ALA A 64 12.94 -10.58 -11.50
N ALA A 65 11.86 -10.41 -10.73
CA ALA A 65 11.82 -10.80 -9.32
C ALA A 65 12.04 -12.31 -9.14
N ARG A 66 11.48 -13.13 -10.04
CA ARG A 66 11.67 -14.59 -10.02
C ARG A 66 13.08 -15.05 -10.42
N ASN A 67 13.95 -14.18 -10.94
CA ASN A 67 15.36 -14.52 -11.14
C ASN A 67 16.11 -14.62 -9.81
N TYR A 68 15.61 -13.99 -8.75
CA TYR A 68 16.13 -14.17 -7.40
C TYR A 68 15.51 -15.41 -6.74
N LEU A 69 16.36 -16.34 -6.28
CA LEU A 69 15.92 -17.64 -5.77
C LEU A 69 14.99 -17.52 -4.55
N GLY A 70 15.27 -16.59 -3.63
CA GLY A 70 14.44 -16.37 -2.44
C GLY A 70 13.02 -15.93 -2.80
N ASP A 71 12.90 -14.96 -3.72
CA ASP A 71 11.60 -14.49 -4.18
C ASP A 71 10.86 -15.58 -4.97
N ARG A 72 11.56 -16.33 -5.82
CA ARG A 72 10.96 -17.42 -6.62
C ARG A 72 10.33 -18.52 -5.78
N LEU A 73 10.93 -18.86 -4.64
CA LEU A 73 10.48 -19.94 -3.77
C LEU A 73 9.51 -19.49 -2.67
N GLY A 74 9.62 -18.24 -2.19
CA GLY A 74 8.88 -17.80 -1.01
C GLY A 74 7.83 -16.70 -1.24
N ARG A 75 7.93 -15.91 -2.32
CA ARG A 75 7.18 -14.64 -2.43
C ARG A 75 6.42 -14.45 -3.73
N VAL A 76 7.06 -14.71 -4.87
CA VAL A 76 6.54 -14.33 -6.19
C VAL A 76 6.06 -15.58 -6.92
N VAL A 77 4.75 -15.71 -7.10
CA VAL A 77 4.13 -16.84 -7.79
C VAL A 77 4.46 -16.80 -9.29
N ALA A 78 4.56 -17.97 -9.93
CA ALA A 78 4.72 -18.05 -11.38
C ALA A 78 3.51 -17.42 -12.07
N PRO A 79 3.70 -16.51 -13.04
CA PRO A 79 2.56 -15.91 -13.72
C PRO A 79 1.83 -16.97 -14.55
N HIS A 80 0.51 -16.92 -14.51
CA HIS A 80 -0.37 -17.65 -15.43
C HIS A 80 -1.43 -16.68 -15.98
N ARG A 81 -2.17 -17.15 -16.98
CA ARG A 81 -3.30 -16.41 -17.54
C ARG A 81 -4.39 -16.27 -16.49
N LEU A 82 -4.96 -15.08 -16.33
CA LEU A 82 -6.10 -14.86 -15.44
C LEU A 82 -7.30 -15.72 -15.86
N THR A 83 -7.40 -16.02 -17.16
CA THR A 83 -8.45 -16.85 -17.76
C THR A 83 -8.16 -18.35 -17.76
N ASP A 84 -7.06 -18.82 -17.15
CA ASP A 84 -6.77 -20.26 -17.07
C ASP A 84 -7.80 -20.97 -16.17
N PRO A 85 -8.64 -21.89 -16.70
CA PRO A 85 -9.66 -22.57 -15.91
C PRO A 85 -9.05 -23.44 -14.79
N LYS A 86 -7.78 -23.85 -14.90
CA LYS A 86 -7.09 -24.62 -13.86
C LYS A 86 -6.65 -23.75 -12.67
N ALA A 87 -6.67 -22.44 -12.83
CA ALA A 87 -6.29 -21.47 -11.79
C ALA A 87 -7.49 -20.73 -11.19
N GLY A 88 -8.71 -21.09 -11.59
CA GLY A 88 -9.95 -20.49 -11.10
C GLY A 88 -10.35 -20.94 -9.69
N PRO A 89 -11.42 -20.34 -9.12
CA PRO A 89 -12.26 -19.29 -9.72
C PRO A 89 -11.55 -17.93 -9.80
N MET A 90 -12.00 -17.07 -10.72
CA MET A 90 -11.52 -15.69 -10.81
C MET A 90 -12.06 -14.88 -9.63
N ILE A 91 -11.28 -13.93 -9.12
CA ILE A 91 -11.65 -13.07 -7.99
C ILE A 91 -11.44 -11.61 -8.40
N ALA A 92 -12.43 -10.77 -8.11
CA ALA A 92 -12.31 -9.32 -8.17
C ALA A 92 -12.61 -8.72 -6.80
N VAL A 93 -11.92 -7.62 -6.48
CA VAL A 93 -12.06 -6.91 -5.20
C VAL A 93 -12.28 -5.44 -5.49
N LYS A 94 -13.39 -4.88 -5.00
CA LYS A 94 -13.59 -3.42 -5.03
C LYS A 94 -12.62 -2.75 -4.07
N LEU A 95 -11.76 -1.89 -4.60
CA LEU A 95 -10.79 -1.14 -3.81
C LEU A 95 -11.39 0.19 -3.35
N HIS A 96 -11.07 0.57 -2.12
CA HIS A 96 -11.48 1.85 -1.53
C HIS A 96 -10.26 2.74 -1.30
N ILE A 97 -10.44 4.05 -1.51
CA ILE A 97 -9.42 5.03 -1.15
C ILE A 97 -9.51 5.25 0.37
N LEU A 98 -8.40 5.00 1.07
CA LEU A 98 -8.32 5.18 2.51
C LEU A 98 -7.13 6.09 2.86
N THR A 99 -7.39 7.09 3.69
CA THR A 99 -6.33 7.90 4.31
C THR A 99 -5.65 7.06 5.40
N ARG A 100 -4.44 6.57 5.11
CA ARG A 100 -3.74 5.65 6.01
C ARG A 100 -2.89 6.37 7.06
N LYS A 101 -2.39 7.56 6.76
CA LYS A 101 -1.37 8.28 7.55
C LYS A 101 -1.47 9.78 7.37
N THR A 102 -1.09 10.53 8.40
CA THR A 102 -0.93 11.98 8.36
C THR A 102 0.56 12.34 8.43
N LEU A 103 1.10 12.92 7.34
CA LEU A 103 2.53 13.28 7.27
C LEU A 103 2.83 14.63 7.90
N GLY A 104 1.82 15.49 8.02
CA GLY A 104 1.91 16.71 8.81
C GLY A 104 1.87 16.40 10.30
N GLY A 105 2.15 17.41 11.11
CA GLY A 105 2.13 17.26 12.55
C GLY A 105 2.62 18.53 13.24
N ILE A 106 2.83 18.40 14.54
CA ILE A 106 3.44 19.43 15.37
C ILE A 106 4.92 19.53 15.00
N GLU A 107 5.38 20.75 14.71
CA GLU A 107 6.78 21.01 14.40
C GLU A 107 7.64 20.84 15.65
N THR A 108 8.78 20.15 15.51
CA THR A 108 9.71 19.91 16.61
C THR A 108 11.16 20.12 16.18
N ASP A 109 12.03 20.43 17.12
CA ASP A 109 13.48 20.35 16.89
C ASP A 109 14.02 18.91 17.00
N LEU A 110 15.35 18.76 16.92
CA LEU A 110 16.04 17.46 17.01
C LEU A 110 15.99 16.81 18.41
N ALA A 111 15.64 17.58 19.44
CA ALA A 111 15.36 17.06 20.79
C ALA A 111 13.85 16.75 20.98
N SER A 112 13.07 16.82 19.90
CA SER A 112 11.62 16.60 19.89
C SER A 112 10.83 17.58 20.76
N ARG A 113 11.39 18.77 21.04
CA ARG A 113 10.67 19.86 21.70
C ARG A 113 9.74 20.51 20.69
N VAL A 114 8.49 20.76 21.09
CA VAL A 114 7.52 21.44 20.24
C VAL A 114 7.96 22.87 20.00
N LEU A 115 7.88 23.33 18.76
CA LEU A 115 8.22 24.71 18.39
C LEU A 115 6.98 25.59 18.33
N LYS A 116 7.13 26.83 18.79
CA LYS A 116 6.17 27.91 18.56
C LYS A 116 6.30 28.41 17.12
N ALA A 117 5.37 29.28 16.71
CA ALA A 117 5.37 29.88 15.38
C ALA A 117 6.64 30.71 15.08
N ASP A 118 7.33 31.22 16.10
CA ASP A 118 8.60 31.94 15.97
C ASP A 118 9.84 31.02 15.92
N GLY A 119 9.64 29.70 15.95
CA GLY A 119 10.69 28.68 15.96
C GLY A 119 11.33 28.44 17.34
N THR A 120 10.91 29.15 18.38
CA THR A 120 11.41 28.91 19.75
C THR A 120 10.74 27.70 20.39
N PRO A 121 11.45 26.91 21.23
CA PRO A 121 10.83 25.81 21.95
C PRO A 121 9.70 26.27 22.88
N LEU A 122 8.61 25.52 22.90
CA LEU A 122 7.58 25.61 23.92
C LEU A 122 7.99 24.74 25.11
N THR A 123 8.45 25.41 26.18
CA THR A 123 8.97 24.75 27.38
C THR A 123 8.03 23.69 27.94
N GLY A 124 8.56 22.51 28.20
CA GLY A 124 7.82 21.38 28.80
C GLY A 124 6.91 20.62 27.84
N LEU A 125 6.85 21.00 26.55
CA LEU A 125 6.04 20.27 25.56
C LEU A 125 6.92 19.57 24.51
N TYR A 126 6.62 18.29 24.30
CA TYR A 126 7.32 17.41 23.37
C TYR A 126 6.33 16.66 22.49
N ALA A 127 6.76 16.27 21.29
CA ALA A 127 5.95 15.47 20.36
C ALA A 127 6.78 14.42 19.62
N ALA A 128 6.20 13.26 19.37
CA ALA A 128 6.86 12.12 18.72
C ALA A 128 5.87 11.24 17.96
N GLY A 129 6.35 10.50 16.98
CA GLY A 129 5.51 9.64 16.13
C GLY A 129 4.58 10.42 15.22
N GLU A 130 3.42 9.85 14.89
CA GLU A 130 2.51 10.41 13.87
C GLU A 130 2.02 11.83 14.19
N VAL A 131 1.84 12.18 15.48
CA VAL A 131 1.46 13.55 15.87
C VAL A 131 2.51 14.59 15.48
N ALA A 132 3.75 14.18 15.27
CA ALA A 132 4.87 14.99 14.77
C ALA A 132 5.25 14.61 13.32
N GLY A 133 4.36 13.99 12.55
CA GLY A 133 4.65 13.58 11.17
C GLY A 133 5.61 12.39 11.07
N PHE A 134 5.58 11.47 12.04
CA PHE A 134 6.44 10.29 12.16
C PHE A 134 7.93 10.60 12.31
N GLY A 135 8.28 11.67 13.03
CA GLY A 135 9.68 11.97 13.29
C GLY A 135 9.97 13.39 13.78
N GLY A 136 9.01 14.31 13.59
CA GLY A 136 9.21 15.72 13.82
C GLY A 136 9.83 16.44 12.63
N GLY A 137 9.75 17.77 12.64
CA GLY A 137 10.53 18.64 11.74
C GLY A 137 10.32 18.40 10.25
N GLY A 138 9.11 18.00 9.83
CA GLY A 138 8.82 17.73 8.42
C GLY A 138 9.61 16.58 7.79
N VAL A 139 10.06 15.58 8.58
CA VAL A 139 10.93 14.46 8.14
C VAL A 139 10.47 13.74 6.85
N HIS A 140 9.17 13.72 6.58
CA HIS A 140 8.60 13.09 5.38
C HIS A 140 8.11 14.10 4.33
N GLY A 141 8.17 15.41 4.60
CA GLY A 141 7.64 16.45 3.74
C GLY A 141 6.25 16.11 3.20
N TYR A 142 6.08 16.18 1.87
CA TYR A 142 4.84 15.82 1.19
C TYR A 142 4.67 14.32 0.89
N ARG A 143 5.75 13.53 0.93
CA ARG A 143 5.74 12.12 0.52
C ARG A 143 6.70 11.31 1.37
N ALA A 144 6.15 10.34 2.10
CA ALA A 144 6.93 9.42 2.88
C ALA A 144 7.44 8.23 2.06
N LEU A 145 8.61 7.73 2.43
CA LEU A 145 9.15 6.48 1.93
C LEU A 145 8.50 5.30 2.65
N GLU A 146 8.21 4.23 1.93
CA GLU A 146 7.63 3.05 2.57
C GLU A 146 8.61 2.42 3.58
N GLY A 147 8.11 2.04 4.75
CA GLY A 147 8.91 1.43 5.82
C GLY A 147 9.55 2.41 6.82
N THR A 148 9.52 3.73 6.60
CA THR A 148 10.19 4.68 7.50
C THR A 148 9.38 5.07 8.74
N PHE A 149 8.07 4.86 8.73
CA PHE A 149 7.15 5.34 9.77
C PHE A 149 7.44 4.79 11.16
N LEU A 150 7.61 3.47 11.27
CA LEU A 150 7.86 2.83 12.56
C LEU A 150 9.19 3.28 13.16
N GLY A 151 10.24 3.34 12.33
CA GLY A 151 11.55 3.86 12.74
C GLY A 151 11.43 5.30 13.23
N GLY A 152 10.74 6.14 12.47
CA GLY A 152 10.45 7.52 12.83
C GLY A 152 9.77 7.67 14.19
N CYS A 153 8.73 6.87 14.49
CA CYS A 153 8.10 6.82 15.81
C CYS A 153 9.08 6.41 16.93
N ILE A 154 9.88 5.37 16.70
CA ILE A 154 10.83 4.86 17.72
C ILE A 154 11.92 5.90 18.02
N PHE A 155 12.51 6.50 16.99
CA PHE A 155 13.61 7.45 17.17
C PHE A 155 13.15 8.77 17.78
N SER A 156 12.02 9.31 17.30
CA SER A 156 11.44 10.52 17.90
C SER A 156 10.98 10.28 19.34
N GLY A 157 10.36 9.14 19.64
CA GLY A 157 9.99 8.79 21.02
C GLY A 157 11.20 8.69 21.96
N ARG A 158 12.31 8.11 21.48
CA ARG A 158 13.58 8.11 22.21
C ARG A 158 14.15 9.52 22.40
N ALA A 159 14.08 10.37 21.38
CA ALA A 159 14.54 11.75 21.46
C ALA A 159 13.72 12.57 22.47
N THR A 160 12.40 12.47 22.43
CA THR A 160 11.49 13.05 23.44
C THR A 160 11.85 12.61 24.85
N GLY A 161 12.06 11.31 25.08
CA GLY A 161 12.40 10.81 26.41
C GLY A 161 13.73 11.36 26.94
N ARG A 162 14.72 11.57 26.06
CA ARG A 162 16.00 12.18 26.43
C ARG A 162 15.88 13.68 26.67
N GLY A 163 15.27 14.41 25.74
CA GLY A 163 15.08 15.85 25.86
C GLY A 163 14.30 16.21 27.12
N ALA A 164 13.21 15.49 27.40
CA ALA A 164 12.43 15.70 28.61
C ALA A 164 13.22 15.41 29.90
N ALA A 165 14.11 14.42 29.90
CA ALA A 165 14.98 14.16 31.05
C ALA A 165 16.05 15.24 31.23
N ASP A 166 16.68 15.68 30.14
CA ASP A 166 17.71 16.73 30.16
C ASP A 166 17.14 18.08 30.63
N ASP A 167 15.91 18.43 30.25
CA ASP A 167 15.24 19.67 30.69
C ASP A 167 14.84 19.65 32.17
N LEU A 168 14.82 18.48 32.83
CA LEU A 168 14.49 18.32 34.25
C LEU A 168 15.72 18.37 35.17
N THR A 169 16.94 18.29 34.62
CA THR A 169 18.21 18.22 35.36
C THR A 169 19.04 19.47 35.15
#